data_AF-A0A387HND6-F1
#
_entry.id   AF-A0A387HND6-F1
#
_cell.length_a   1.000
_cell.length_b   1.000
_cell.length_c   1.000
_cell.angle_alpha   90.00
_cell.angle_beta   90.00
_cell.angle_gamma   90.00
#
_symmetry.space_group_name_H-M   'P 1'
#
loop_
_entity.id
_entity.type
_entity.pdbx_description
1 polymer ?
#
loop_
_entity_poly.entity_id
_entity_poly.type
_entity_poly.pdbx_seq_one_letter_code
_entity_poly.pdbx_strand_id
1 'polypeptide(L)'
;MAGARGVALGGLGLLAVTLAVGLAAYSTGILKIYEPPRLREADMVGTWTDGGGGSLRFEANGTVTAKGVKKYEATGMQSGAYNCTGKWQLTENEGVSRPYELRIADCENLSIGWDIGGTKEHPTVFTWIGKPDSGERYILTRQR
;
A
#
# COMPACT_ATOMS: atom_id res chain seq x y z
N MET A 1 -0.18 28.74 44.88
CA MET A 1 -0.55 27.54 44.10
C MET A 1 -1.98 27.68 43.53
N ALA A 2 -2.24 28.69 42.69
CA ALA A 2 -3.56 28.92 42.08
C ALA A 2 -3.57 28.78 40.55
N GLY A 3 -2.43 28.99 39.88
CA GLY A 3 -2.32 28.87 38.41
C GLY A 3 -2.36 27.43 37.86
N ALA A 4 -1.87 26.45 38.62
CA ALA A 4 -1.81 25.05 38.15
C ALA A 4 -3.21 24.40 38.02
N ARG A 5 -4.17 24.79 38.86
CA ARG A 5 -5.53 24.23 38.85
C ARG A 5 -6.39 24.74 37.69
N GLY A 6 -6.26 26.02 37.31
CA GLY A 6 -6.98 26.60 36.18
C GLY A 6 -6.49 26.06 34.82
N VAL A 7 -5.18 25.88 34.68
CA VAL A 7 -4.58 25.28 33.48
C VAL A 7 -4.93 23.79 33.36
N ALA A 8 -4.93 23.04 34.48
CA ALA A 8 -5.33 21.64 34.49
C ALA A 8 -6.81 21.43 34.12
N LEU A 9 -7.72 22.26 34.65
CA LEU A 9 -9.15 22.20 34.34
C LEU A 9 -9.45 22.62 32.89
N GLY A 10 -8.79 23.66 32.38
CA GLY A 10 -8.90 24.06 30.98
C GLY A 10 -8.35 22.99 30.02
N GLY A 11 -7.23 22.36 30.37
CA GLY A 11 -6.63 21.27 29.60
C GLY A 11 -7.52 20.02 29.55
N LEU A 12 -8.10 19.62 30.69
CA LEU A 12 -9.04 18.50 30.76
C LEU A 12 -10.32 18.76 29.96
N GLY A 13 -10.83 20.00 29.99
CA GLY A 13 -11.98 20.41 29.19
C GLY A 13 -11.69 20.31 27.68
N LEU A 14 -10.54 20.81 27.24
CA LEU A 14 -10.13 20.72 25.84
C LEU A 14 -9.95 19.27 25.39
N LEU A 15 -9.32 18.42 26.21
CA LEU A 15 -9.16 16.98 25.96
C LEU A 15 -10.50 16.25 25.82
N ALA A 16 -11.47 16.54 26.71
CA ALA A 16 -12.78 15.93 26.65
C ALA A 16 -13.53 16.32 25.36
N VAL A 17 -13.43 17.59 24.95
CA VAL A 17 -14.04 18.08 23.70
C VAL A 17 -13.38 17.44 22.48
N THR A 18 -12.05 17.36 22.42
CA THR A 18 -11.35 16.75 21.27
C THR A 18 -11.66 15.26 21.16
N LEU A 19 -11.72 14.53 22.28
CA LEU A 19 -12.14 13.12 22.30
C LEU A 19 -13.59 12.95 21.85
N ALA A 20 -14.52 13.77 22.36
CA ALA A 20 -15.93 13.70 21.98
C ALA A 20 -16.12 14.00 20.48
N VAL A 21 -15.43 15.01 19.94
CA VAL A 21 -15.47 15.34 18.50
C VAL A 21 -14.84 14.23 17.67
N GLY A 22 -13.70 13.67 18.10
CA GLY A 22 -13.06 12.55 17.41
C GLY A 22 -13.93 11.29 17.36
N LEU A 23 -14.56 10.93 18.49
CA LEU A 23 -15.48 9.80 18.59
C LEU A 23 -16.76 10.02 17.77
N ALA A 24 -17.32 11.24 17.80
CA ALA A 24 -18.48 11.58 16.99
C ALA A 24 -18.13 11.47 15.50
N ALA A 25 -17.03 12.06 15.06
CA ALA A 25 -16.59 12.01 13.67
C ALA A 25 -16.26 10.57 13.20
N TYR A 26 -15.70 9.73 14.07
CA TYR A 26 -15.48 8.32 13.77
C TYR A 26 -16.80 7.53 13.67
N SER A 27 -17.71 7.68 14.63
CA SER A 27 -18.97 6.93 14.66
C SER A 27 -19.94 7.31 13.55
N THR A 28 -19.92 8.58 13.10
CA THR A 28 -20.71 9.02 11.94
C THR A 28 -20.05 8.68 10.60
N GLY A 29 -18.87 8.06 10.60
CA GLY A 29 -18.13 7.72 9.38
C GLY A 29 -17.58 8.93 8.61
N ILE A 30 -17.47 10.09 9.27
CA ILE A 30 -16.79 11.28 8.74
C ILE A 30 -15.27 11.00 8.69
N LEU A 31 -14.74 10.36 9.73
CA LEU A 31 -13.39 9.80 9.76
C LEU A 31 -13.48 8.31 9.42
N LYS A 32 -13.34 7.97 8.14
CA LYS A 32 -13.16 6.57 7.74
C LYS A 32 -11.70 6.18 7.93
N ILE A 33 -11.46 5.17 8.75
CA ILE A 33 -10.15 4.52 8.80
C ILE A 33 -9.90 3.87 7.45
N TYR A 34 -8.69 4.04 6.90
CA TYR A 34 -8.29 3.40 5.67
C TYR A 34 -8.40 1.88 5.82
N GLU A 35 -9.13 1.25 4.90
CA GLU A 35 -9.26 -0.19 4.80
C GLU A 35 -8.60 -0.65 3.49
N PRO A 36 -7.48 -1.38 3.55
CA PRO A 36 -6.83 -1.89 2.35
C PRO A 36 -7.75 -2.85 1.58
N PRO A 37 -7.65 -2.92 0.24
CA PRO A 37 -8.49 -3.82 -0.53
C PRO A 37 -8.18 -5.28 -0.19
N ARG A 38 -9.24 -6.04 0.07
CA ARG A 38 -9.20 -7.49 0.30
C ARG A 38 -9.29 -8.21 -1.05
N LEU A 39 -8.14 -8.52 -1.64
CA LEU A 39 -8.04 -9.22 -2.92
C LEU A 39 -7.92 -10.74 -2.72
N ARG A 40 -8.60 -11.51 -3.56
CA ARG A 40 -8.34 -12.94 -3.72
C ARG A 40 -7.35 -13.15 -4.85
N GLU A 41 -6.74 -14.33 -4.94
CA GLU A 41 -5.84 -14.67 -6.05
C GLU A 41 -6.48 -14.45 -7.43
N ALA A 42 -7.77 -14.78 -7.59
CA ALA A 42 -8.49 -14.54 -8.84
C ALA A 42 -8.61 -13.04 -9.20
N ASP A 43 -8.61 -12.16 -8.20
CA ASP A 43 -8.69 -10.71 -8.41
C ASP A 43 -7.33 -10.12 -8.85
N MET A 44 -6.22 -10.82 -8.55
CA MET A 44 -4.87 -10.47 -8.99
C MET A 44 -4.62 -10.78 -10.48
N VAL A 45 -5.29 -11.79 -11.02
CA VAL A 45 -5.10 -12.23 -12.41
C VAL A 45 -5.41 -11.09 -13.38
N GLY A 46 -4.52 -10.91 -14.36
CA GLY A 46 -4.58 -9.86 -15.37
C GLY A 46 -3.32 -9.01 -15.43
N THR A 47 -3.38 -7.93 -16.19
CA THR A 47 -2.26 -6.99 -16.36
C THR A 47 -2.39 -5.81 -15.41
N TRP A 48 -1.30 -5.48 -14.74
CA TRP A 48 -1.14 -4.32 -13.89
C TRP A 48 -0.08 -3.43 -14.53
N THR A 49 -0.32 -2.13 -14.63
CA THR A 49 0.54 -1.19 -15.36
C THR A 49 0.76 0.10 -14.59
N ASP A 50 1.95 0.67 -14.75
CA ASP A 50 2.30 2.01 -14.26
C ASP A 50 1.83 3.14 -15.21
N GLY A 51 1.17 2.79 -16.32
CA GLY A 51 0.74 3.74 -17.36
C GLY A 51 1.89 4.33 -18.20
N GLY A 52 3.14 4.02 -17.88
CA GLY A 52 4.36 4.52 -18.49
C GLY A 52 5.20 3.45 -19.18
N GLY A 53 4.59 2.31 -19.53
CA GLY A 53 5.23 1.21 -20.26
C GLY A 53 5.70 0.04 -19.38
N GLY A 54 5.67 0.18 -18.05
CA GLY A 54 5.91 -0.90 -17.10
C GLY A 54 4.64 -1.71 -16.84
N SER A 55 4.77 -3.03 -16.80
CA SER A 55 3.66 -3.94 -16.50
C SER A 55 4.05 -5.25 -15.84
N LEU A 56 3.19 -5.73 -14.95
CA LEU A 56 3.17 -7.07 -14.40
C LEU A 56 1.90 -7.78 -14.88
N ARG A 57 2.03 -8.93 -15.54
CA ARG A 57 0.90 -9.77 -15.93
C ARG A 57 0.89 -11.03 -15.09
N PHE A 58 -0.13 -11.18 -14.25
CA PHE A 58 -0.33 -12.35 -13.40
C PHE A 58 -1.31 -13.31 -14.07
N GLU A 59 -0.89 -14.55 -14.23
CA GLU A 59 -1.69 -15.64 -14.79
C GLU A 59 -2.26 -16.52 -13.67
N ALA A 60 -3.45 -17.09 -13.89
CA ALA A 60 -4.11 -17.96 -12.92
C ALA A 60 -3.32 -19.24 -12.57
N ASN A 61 -2.36 -19.64 -13.39
CA ASN A 61 -1.47 -20.78 -13.13
C ASN A 61 -0.26 -20.42 -12.24
N GLY A 62 -0.27 -19.25 -11.60
CA GLY A 62 0.81 -18.76 -10.75
C GLY A 62 2.02 -18.20 -11.52
N THR A 63 1.94 -18.00 -12.84
CA THR A 63 3.02 -17.39 -13.63
C THR A 63 2.88 -15.88 -13.66
N VAL A 64 3.99 -15.15 -13.53
CA VAL A 64 4.02 -13.69 -13.69
C VAL A 64 5.02 -13.30 -14.76
N THR A 65 4.65 -12.36 -15.63
CA THR A 65 5.55 -11.77 -16.61
C THR A 65 5.71 -10.29 -16.31
N ALA A 66 6.96 -9.86 -16.11
CA ALA A 66 7.31 -8.45 -16.00
C ALA A 66 7.81 -7.94 -17.35
N LYS A 67 7.32 -6.77 -17.77
CA LYS A 67 7.80 -6.04 -18.95
C LYS A 67 7.99 -4.58 -18.59
N GLY A 68 9.19 -4.05 -18.80
CA GLY A 68 9.49 -2.63 -18.57
C GLY A 68 9.28 -2.16 -17.13
N VAL A 69 9.20 -3.07 -16.15
CA VAL A 69 8.93 -2.71 -14.75
C VAL A 69 10.12 -1.93 -14.22
N LYS A 70 9.91 -0.67 -13.83
CA LYS A 70 11.01 0.25 -13.53
C LYS A 70 11.82 -0.23 -12.32
N LYS A 71 13.14 -0.14 -12.45
CA LYS A 71 14.10 -0.40 -11.37
C LYS A 71 14.51 0.91 -10.73
N TYR A 72 14.50 0.95 -9.41
CA TYR A 72 14.88 2.11 -8.62
C TYR A 72 16.06 1.79 -7.70
N GLU A 73 16.95 2.76 -7.54
CA GLU A 73 17.98 2.73 -6.50
C GLU A 73 17.40 3.15 -5.15
N ALA A 74 18.16 2.94 -4.07
CA ALA A 74 17.79 3.41 -2.72
C ALA A 74 17.65 4.94 -2.64
N THR A 75 18.19 5.68 -3.61
CA THR A 75 18.04 7.13 -3.75
C THR A 75 16.71 7.54 -4.37
N GLY A 76 15.95 6.61 -4.96
CA GLY A 76 14.74 6.88 -5.73
C GLY A 76 15.00 7.14 -7.20
N MET A 77 16.27 7.15 -7.62
CA MET A 77 16.65 7.31 -9.02
C MET A 77 16.35 6.03 -9.80
N GLN A 78 15.70 6.17 -10.97
CA GLN A 78 15.48 5.05 -11.87
C GLN A 78 16.83 4.61 -12.48
N SER A 79 17.17 3.32 -12.34
CA SER A 79 18.43 2.74 -12.84
C SER A 79 18.23 1.73 -13.98
N GLY A 80 16.99 1.43 -14.35
CA GLY A 80 16.70 0.51 -15.46
C GLY A 80 15.28 -0.01 -15.46
N ALA A 81 15.09 -1.19 -16.05
CA ALA A 81 13.81 -1.89 -16.07
C ALA A 81 13.99 -3.42 -16.06
N TYR A 82 13.06 -4.12 -15.43
CA TYR A 82 12.98 -5.58 -15.39
C TYR A 82 12.12 -6.13 -16.52
N ASN A 83 12.65 -7.16 -17.18
CA ASN A 83 11.95 -7.96 -18.18
C ASN A 83 12.23 -9.43 -17.88
N CYS A 84 11.23 -10.16 -17.42
CA CYS A 84 11.41 -11.52 -16.89
C CYS A 84 10.09 -12.28 -16.88
N THR A 85 10.18 -13.58 -16.62
CA THR A 85 9.03 -14.41 -16.24
C THR A 85 9.40 -15.16 -14.97
N GLY A 86 8.45 -15.25 -14.04
CA GLY A 86 8.64 -15.90 -12.76
C GLY A 86 7.34 -16.52 -12.24
N LYS A 87 7.31 -16.77 -10.93
CA LYS A 87 6.13 -17.30 -10.23
C LYS A 87 5.63 -16.30 -9.21
N TRP A 88 4.32 -16.19 -9.05
CA TRP A 88 3.71 -15.29 -8.06
C TRP A 88 2.86 -16.05 -7.06
N GLN A 89 2.75 -15.48 -5.88
CA GLN A 89 1.88 -15.96 -4.81
C GLN A 89 1.38 -14.78 -3.98
N LEU A 90 0.10 -14.79 -3.65
CA LEU A 90 -0.51 -13.82 -2.73
C LEU A 90 -0.83 -14.54 -1.42
N THR A 91 -0.18 -14.16 -0.34
CA THR A 91 -0.41 -14.74 0.98
C THR A 91 -1.15 -13.73 1.85
N GLU A 92 -2.23 -14.16 2.51
CA GLU A 92 -2.90 -13.31 3.50
C GLU A 92 -2.06 -13.22 4.77
N ASN A 93 -1.94 -12.01 5.31
CA ASN A 93 -1.26 -11.71 6.55
C ASN A 93 -2.26 -11.23 7.60
N GLU A 94 -1.98 -11.49 8.87
CA GLU A 94 -2.80 -11.03 10.00
C GLU A 94 -2.75 -9.50 10.21
N GLY A 95 -1.91 -8.80 9.45
CA GLY A 95 -1.71 -7.35 9.55
C GLY A 95 -2.91 -6.54 9.03
N VAL A 96 -3.48 -5.69 9.89
CA VAL A 96 -4.66 -4.87 9.55
C VAL A 96 -4.38 -3.83 8.46
N SER A 97 -3.16 -3.30 8.40
CA SER A 97 -2.76 -2.25 7.44
C SER A 97 -2.12 -2.81 6.15
N ARG A 98 -1.66 -4.06 6.17
CA ARG A 98 -1.06 -4.78 5.04
C ARG A 98 -1.54 -6.23 5.08
N PRO A 99 -2.79 -6.48 4.63
CA PRO A 99 -3.41 -7.79 4.77
C PRO A 99 -2.85 -8.84 3.79
N TYR A 100 -1.96 -8.46 2.88
CA TYR A 100 -1.33 -9.40 1.95
C TYR A 100 0.16 -9.17 1.81
N GLU A 101 0.87 -10.26 1.53
CA GLU A 101 2.23 -10.27 1.01
C GLU A 101 2.20 -10.83 -0.42
N LEU A 102 2.72 -10.05 -1.38
CA LEU A 102 2.88 -10.48 -2.75
C LEU A 102 4.34 -10.88 -3.00
N ARG A 103 4.56 -12.16 -3.30
CA ARG A 103 5.89 -12.70 -3.60
C ARG A 103 6.03 -13.01 -5.08
N ILE A 104 7.16 -12.64 -5.68
CA ILE A 104 7.47 -12.90 -7.11
C ILE A 104 8.79 -13.69 -7.22
N ALA A 105 8.73 -15.02 -7.22
CA ALA A 105 9.91 -15.86 -7.41
C ALA A 105 10.39 -15.87 -8.87
N ASP A 106 11.65 -16.28 -9.05
CA ASP A 106 12.27 -16.55 -10.36
C ASP A 106 12.29 -15.35 -11.33
N CYS A 107 12.14 -14.14 -10.80
CA CYS A 107 12.39 -12.90 -11.51
C CYS A 107 13.33 -12.02 -10.68
N GLU A 108 14.56 -11.86 -11.18
CA GLU A 108 15.64 -11.25 -10.44
C GLU A 108 15.28 -9.85 -9.92
N ASN A 109 15.45 -9.64 -8.60
CA ASN A 109 15.18 -8.40 -7.85
C ASN A 109 13.72 -7.91 -7.81
N LEU A 110 12.74 -8.67 -8.31
CA LEU A 110 11.31 -8.42 -8.06
C LEU A 110 10.74 -9.25 -6.90
N SER A 111 11.56 -10.04 -6.22
CA SER A 111 11.09 -11.12 -5.36
C SER A 111 10.45 -10.74 -4.04
N ILE A 112 10.72 -9.52 -3.55
CA ILE A 112 10.25 -9.05 -2.25
C ILE A 112 9.83 -7.58 -2.34
N GLY A 113 9.04 -7.13 -1.37
CA GLY A 113 8.70 -5.71 -1.19
C GLY A 113 7.51 -5.22 -2.02
N TRP A 114 6.68 -6.12 -2.51
CA TRP A 114 5.42 -5.78 -3.19
C TRP A 114 4.24 -5.86 -2.23
N ASP A 115 3.49 -4.76 -2.14
CA ASP A 115 2.33 -4.59 -1.30
C ASP A 115 1.06 -4.36 -2.14
N ILE A 116 -0.08 -4.63 -1.52
CA ILE A 116 -1.41 -4.30 -2.05
C ILE A 116 -1.94 -3.04 -1.37
N GLY A 117 -2.40 -2.08 -2.17
CA GLY A 117 -2.96 -0.81 -1.70
C GLY A 117 -4.14 -0.33 -2.54
N GLY A 118 -4.49 0.95 -2.43
CA GLY A 118 -5.59 1.55 -3.17
C GLY A 118 -6.93 1.36 -2.46
N THR A 119 -8.02 1.28 -3.22
CA THR A 119 -9.36 1.00 -2.67
C THR A 119 -9.89 -0.32 -3.20
N LYS A 120 -11.02 -0.78 -2.68
CA LYS A 120 -11.71 -1.97 -3.19
C LYS A 120 -12.05 -1.84 -4.68
N GLU A 121 -12.44 -0.66 -5.12
CA GLU A 121 -12.82 -0.36 -6.51
C GLU A 121 -11.59 -0.13 -7.40
N HIS A 122 -10.51 0.40 -6.81
CA HIS A 122 -9.27 0.76 -7.51
C HIS A 122 -8.06 0.22 -6.75
N PRO A 123 -7.86 -1.11 -6.75
CA PRO A 123 -6.72 -1.70 -6.08
C PRO A 123 -5.43 -1.36 -6.81
N THR A 124 -4.32 -1.36 -6.07
CA THR A 124 -2.98 -1.12 -6.59
C THR A 124 -2.00 -2.18 -6.10
N VAL A 125 -1.01 -2.47 -6.94
CA VAL A 125 0.20 -3.22 -6.58
C VAL A 125 1.33 -2.20 -6.52
N PHE A 126 2.08 -2.14 -5.43
CA PHE A 126 3.13 -1.14 -5.30
C PHE A 126 4.34 -1.64 -4.53
N THR A 127 5.47 -0.95 -4.71
CA THR A 127 6.66 -1.10 -3.88
C THR A 127 7.17 0.28 -3.44
N TRP A 128 7.81 0.33 -2.28
CA TRP A 128 8.41 1.56 -1.76
C TRP A 128 9.71 1.87 -2.50
N ILE A 129 9.91 3.14 -2.86
CA ILE A 129 11.11 3.60 -3.57
C ILE A 129 11.73 4.79 -2.84
N GLY A 130 13.02 4.99 -3.07
CA GLY A 130 13.76 6.06 -2.43
C GLY A 130 14.04 5.79 -0.95
N LYS A 131 14.23 6.87 -0.20
CA LYS A 131 14.60 6.82 1.20
C LYS A 131 13.41 6.36 2.07
N PRO A 132 13.64 5.67 3.21
CA PRO A 132 12.57 5.12 4.04
C PRO A 132 11.49 6.12 4.50
N ASP A 133 11.80 7.41 4.52
CA ASP A 133 10.94 8.52 4.97
C ASP A 133 10.34 9.35 3.83
N SER A 134 10.66 9.05 2.57
CA SER A 134 10.14 9.80 1.41
C SER A 134 8.63 9.60 1.21
N GLY A 135 8.12 8.41 1.57
CA GLY A 135 6.76 7.98 1.28
C GLY A 135 6.50 7.70 -0.21
N GLU A 136 7.55 7.73 -1.04
CA GLU A 136 7.46 7.51 -2.49
C GLU A 136 7.20 6.04 -2.82
N ARG A 137 6.40 5.82 -3.87
CA ARG A 137 5.96 4.48 -4.28
C ARG A 137 6.00 4.37 -5.79
N TYR A 138 6.44 3.21 -6.25
CA TYR A 138 6.20 2.78 -7.62
C TYR A 138 4.89 1.97 -7.65
N ILE A 139 3.90 2.48 -8.37
CA ILE A 139 2.52 1.99 -8.32
C ILE A 139 2.10 1.44 -9.68
N LEU A 140 1.48 0.26 -9.66
CA LEU A 140 0.80 -0.34 -10.79
C LEU A 140 -0.69 -0.45 -10.49
N THR A 141 -1.50 -0.12 -11.50
CA THR A 141 -2.95 -0.19 -11.46
C THR A 141 -3.44 -1.27 -12.40
N ARG A 142 -4.56 -1.91 -12.06
CA ARG A 142 -5.14 -2.94 -12.93
C ARG A 142 -5.57 -2.31 -14.25
N GLN A 143 -5.08 -2.87 -15.36
CA GLN A 143 -5.53 -2.51 -16.70
C GLN A 143 -6.97 -3.02 -16.87
N ARG A 144 -7.87 -2.12 -17.26
CA ARG A 144 -9.28 -2.46 -17.54
C ARG A 144 -9.41 -3.27 -18.83
#